data_AF-A0A6J4SI43-F1
#
_entry.id   AF-A0A6J4SI43-F1
#
_cell.length_a   1.000
_cell.length_b   1.000
_cell.length_c   1.000
_cell.angle_alpha   90.00
_cell.angle_beta   90.00
_cell.angle_gamma   90.00
#
_symmetry.space_group_name_H-M   'P 1'
#
loop_
_entity.id
_entity.type
_entity.pdbx_description
1 polymer ?
#
loop_
_entity_poly.entity_id
_entity_poly.type
_entity_poly.pdbx_seq_one_letter_code
_entity_poly.pdbx_strand_id
1 'polypeptide(L)'
;MTGAWPPFDHRFGVAWALVRLGTAQDRAALVERMLGPELAPRGPTRSLILNRIEPEMVAHQVLSALKAEYPDEADAAFERLAQEAPPLARRLRRFVSKCTHRTNEPLGAREVPRLELSALTRDPPPDASWPPAKFGGLPDWLGDPAWPVASDGRPLVFYGQLPVGGDPPRTAYIFINSSDDAWSFEALSEGNAVVVRPGGPPHLATIAKGTGPRLFEQVEEPNRFVRRARPVPYERFVSVVPGADPAEWSWPDFGPDDFPRPSHGDGNKIGGTPLFLQGPEYPPGEGWRFAFKFGAAWAGREMGDGAECYGFVREDGTGAFLWQCL
;
A
#
# COMPACT_ATOMS: atom_id res chain seq x y z
N MET A 1 22.40 -11.84 -10.82
CA MET A 1 21.64 -11.50 -12.05
C MET A 1 20.42 -10.74 -11.60
N THR A 2 20.40 -9.42 -11.82
CA THR A 2 19.32 -8.51 -11.43
C THR A 2 18.21 -8.59 -12.50
N GLY A 3 17.21 -9.44 -12.26
CA GLY A 3 16.05 -9.51 -13.15
C GLY A 3 15.18 -8.29 -12.96
N ALA A 4 15.18 -7.38 -13.95
CA ALA A 4 14.18 -6.33 -14.03
C ALA A 4 12.79 -6.96 -14.22
N TRP A 5 11.79 -6.42 -13.52
CA TRP A 5 10.40 -6.86 -13.62
C TRP A 5 9.89 -6.76 -15.07
N PRO A 6 9.08 -7.73 -15.56
CA PRO A 6 8.39 -7.56 -16.83
C PRO A 6 7.40 -6.37 -16.75
N PRO A 7 7.15 -5.66 -17.87
CA PRO A 7 6.29 -4.48 -17.87
C PRO A 7 4.89 -4.81 -17.33
N PHE A 8 4.50 -4.09 -16.28
CA PHE A 8 3.21 -4.21 -15.61
C PHE A 8 2.10 -3.64 -16.50
N ASP A 9 1.01 -4.38 -16.77
CA ASP A 9 -0.22 -3.78 -17.27
C ASP A 9 -0.92 -3.09 -16.08
N HIS A 10 -0.83 -1.77 -16.00
CA HIS A 10 -1.43 -0.89 -14.97
C HIS A 10 -2.89 -1.23 -14.63
N ARG A 11 -3.68 -1.73 -15.60
CA ARG A 11 -5.08 -2.13 -15.36
C ARG A 11 -5.18 -3.38 -14.48
N PHE A 12 -4.18 -4.25 -14.52
CA PHE A 12 -4.09 -5.44 -13.68
C PHE A 12 -3.88 -5.08 -12.21
N GLY A 13 -3.15 -3.99 -11.92
CA GLY A 13 -2.83 -3.55 -10.55
C GLY A 13 -4.05 -3.08 -9.75
N VAL A 14 -4.97 -2.34 -10.36
CA VAL A 14 -6.10 -1.72 -9.63
C VAL A 14 -7.11 -2.75 -9.11
N ALA A 15 -7.53 -3.71 -9.94
CA ALA A 15 -8.44 -4.77 -9.50
C ALA A 15 -7.82 -5.62 -8.38
N TRP A 16 -6.52 -5.88 -8.48
CA TRP A 16 -5.74 -6.59 -7.48
C TRP A 16 -5.62 -5.83 -6.16
N ALA A 17 -5.30 -4.54 -6.21
CA ALA A 17 -5.25 -3.67 -5.04
C ALA A 17 -6.62 -3.59 -4.35
N LEU A 18 -7.71 -3.46 -5.11
CA LEU A 18 -9.07 -3.40 -4.56
C LEU A 18 -9.50 -4.71 -3.89
N VAL A 19 -9.12 -5.87 -4.45
CA VAL A 19 -9.40 -7.16 -3.81
C VAL A 19 -8.56 -7.37 -2.56
N ARG A 20 -7.27 -7.02 -2.59
CA ARG A 20 -6.35 -7.22 -1.45
C ARG A 20 -6.60 -6.27 -0.29
N LEU A 21 -6.76 -4.98 -0.59
CA LEU A 21 -6.84 -3.93 0.43
C LEU A 21 -8.28 -3.66 0.88
N GLY A 22 -9.27 -4.09 0.08
CA GLY A 22 -10.69 -3.92 0.39
C GLY A 22 -11.21 -4.93 1.41
N THR A 23 -12.22 -4.52 2.16
CA THR A 23 -13.00 -5.40 3.04
C THR A 23 -13.82 -6.42 2.25
N ALA A 24 -14.40 -7.41 2.91
CA ALA A 24 -15.35 -8.34 2.27
C ALA A 24 -16.53 -7.61 1.60
N GLN A 25 -16.96 -6.47 2.17
CA GLN A 25 -18.02 -5.64 1.59
C GLN A 25 -17.55 -4.93 0.30
N ASP A 26 -16.31 -4.44 0.27
CA ASP A 26 -15.74 -3.79 -0.91
C ASP A 26 -15.57 -4.78 -2.06
N ARG A 27 -15.13 -6.00 -1.75
CA ARG A 27 -15.03 -7.10 -2.73
C ARG A 27 -16.39 -7.52 -3.26
N ALA A 28 -17.40 -7.65 -2.39
CA ALA A 28 -18.76 -7.93 -2.83
C ALA A 28 -19.29 -6.82 -3.76
N ALA A 29 -19.07 -5.54 -3.42
CA ALA A 29 -19.46 -4.41 -4.26
C ALA A 29 -18.73 -4.39 -5.62
N LEU A 30 -17.47 -4.83 -5.66
CA LEU A 30 -16.69 -4.99 -6.90
C LEU A 30 -17.32 -6.06 -7.80
N VAL A 31 -17.73 -7.21 -7.22
CA VAL A 31 -18.47 -8.26 -7.94
C VAL A 31 -19.83 -7.75 -8.42
N GLU A 32 -20.58 -7.01 -7.61
CA GLU A 32 -21.85 -6.41 -8.05
C GLU A 32 -21.66 -5.47 -9.24
N ARG A 33 -20.61 -4.65 -9.23
CA ARG A 33 -20.28 -3.77 -10.36
C ARG A 33 -19.94 -4.55 -11.63
N MET A 34 -19.31 -5.72 -11.50
CA MET A 34 -19.07 -6.61 -12.64
C MET A 34 -20.35 -7.19 -13.24
N LEU A 35 -21.37 -7.41 -12.41
CA LEU A 35 -22.66 -7.98 -12.82
C LEU A 35 -23.65 -6.90 -13.28
N GLY A 36 -23.40 -5.64 -12.93
CA GLY A 36 -24.29 -4.52 -13.21
C GLY A 36 -24.47 -4.15 -14.70
N PRO A 37 -25.62 -3.55 -15.06
CA PRO A 37 -25.98 -3.21 -16.45
C PRO A 37 -25.08 -2.14 -17.09
N GLU A 38 -24.25 -1.43 -16.31
CA GLU A 38 -23.31 -0.42 -16.83
C GLU A 38 -22.21 -1.02 -17.70
N LEU A 39 -21.98 -2.34 -17.60
CA LEU A 39 -21.07 -3.11 -18.45
C LEU A 39 -21.77 -3.72 -19.68
N ALA A 40 -23.08 -3.50 -19.87
CA ALA A 40 -23.77 -3.87 -21.08
C ALA A 40 -23.30 -2.98 -22.26
N PRO A 41 -23.11 -3.55 -23.47
CA PRO A 41 -22.57 -2.81 -24.60
C PRO A 41 -23.42 -1.56 -24.93
N ARG A 42 -22.83 -0.37 -24.75
CA ARG A 42 -23.47 0.91 -25.06
C ARG A 42 -23.46 1.17 -26.56
N GLY A 43 -24.52 0.74 -27.25
CA GLY A 43 -24.91 1.19 -28.59
C GLY A 43 -23.92 0.94 -29.74
N PRO A 44 -24.34 1.14 -31.00
CA PRO A 44 -23.59 0.71 -32.19
C PRO A 44 -22.47 1.67 -32.65
N THR A 45 -22.24 2.81 -31.98
CA THR A 45 -21.51 3.94 -32.59
C THR A 45 -20.05 4.14 -32.13
N ARG A 46 -19.50 3.23 -31.32
CA ARG A 46 -18.05 3.15 -31.05
C ARG A 46 -17.57 1.73 -31.30
N SER A 47 -16.41 1.60 -31.95
CA SER A 47 -15.70 0.35 -32.28
C SER A 47 -16.09 -0.83 -31.36
N LEU A 48 -16.80 -1.81 -31.94
CA LEU A 48 -17.30 -3.05 -31.30
C LEU A 48 -16.23 -3.85 -30.54
N ILE A 49 -14.96 -3.57 -30.79
CA ILE A 49 -13.80 -4.25 -30.21
C ILE A 49 -13.43 -3.60 -28.86
N LEU A 50 -13.41 -2.27 -28.76
CA LEU A 50 -12.97 -1.57 -27.54
C LEU A 50 -14.03 -1.60 -26.42
N ASN A 51 -15.32 -1.54 -26.78
CA ASN A 51 -16.43 -1.59 -25.80
C ASN A 51 -16.66 -2.97 -25.16
N ARG A 52 -16.14 -4.06 -25.75
CA ARG A 52 -16.26 -5.44 -25.21
C ARG A 52 -15.05 -5.88 -24.40
N ILE A 53 -13.87 -5.33 -24.71
CA ILE A 53 -12.61 -5.75 -24.07
C ILE A 53 -12.51 -5.21 -22.64
N GLU A 54 -13.02 -4.02 -22.33
CA GLU A 54 -12.91 -3.45 -20.97
C GLU A 54 -13.69 -4.22 -19.89
N PRO A 55 -15.00 -4.53 -20.06
CA PRO A 55 -15.75 -5.27 -19.03
C PRO A 55 -15.24 -6.68 -18.79
N GLU A 56 -14.90 -7.41 -19.85
CA GLU A 56 -14.43 -8.78 -19.75
C GLU A 56 -13.03 -8.85 -19.13
N MET A 57 -12.17 -7.88 -19.45
CA MET A 57 -10.84 -7.76 -18.86
C MET A 57 -10.91 -7.36 -17.39
N VAL A 58 -11.76 -6.40 -17.01
CA VAL A 58 -11.98 -6.06 -15.59
C VAL A 58 -12.55 -7.26 -14.84
N ALA A 59 -13.56 -7.92 -15.40
CA ALA A 59 -14.14 -9.13 -14.80
C ALA A 59 -13.11 -10.27 -14.65
N HIS A 60 -12.26 -10.46 -15.66
CA HIS A 60 -11.15 -11.39 -15.61
C HIS A 60 -10.17 -11.00 -14.49
N GLN A 61 -9.75 -9.75 -14.41
CA GLN A 61 -8.79 -9.27 -13.41
C GLN A 61 -9.34 -9.42 -11.99
N VAL A 62 -10.60 -9.05 -11.76
CA VAL A 62 -11.26 -9.17 -10.46
C VAL A 62 -11.44 -10.63 -10.07
N LEU A 63 -11.94 -11.49 -10.96
CA LEU A 63 -12.10 -12.92 -10.64
C LEU A 63 -10.77 -13.63 -10.45
N SER A 64 -9.73 -13.26 -11.21
CA SER A 64 -8.38 -13.76 -11.00
C SER A 64 -7.80 -13.29 -9.66
N ALA A 65 -8.08 -12.04 -9.26
CA ALA A 65 -7.68 -11.51 -7.96
C ALA A 65 -8.44 -12.18 -6.80
N LEU A 66 -9.76 -12.33 -6.92
CA LEU A 66 -10.58 -13.06 -5.94
C LEU A 66 -10.15 -14.52 -5.84
N LYS A 67 -9.94 -15.20 -6.98
CA LYS A 67 -9.59 -16.63 -6.95
C LYS A 67 -8.26 -16.88 -6.25
N ALA A 68 -7.38 -15.89 -6.28
CA ALA A 68 -6.11 -15.95 -5.62
C ALA A 68 -6.16 -15.66 -4.12
N GLU A 69 -6.91 -14.65 -3.69
CA GLU A 69 -6.89 -14.14 -2.31
C GLU A 69 -8.03 -14.71 -1.46
N TYR A 70 -9.17 -14.97 -2.10
CA TYR A 70 -10.42 -15.41 -1.46
C TYR A 70 -11.10 -16.46 -2.35
N PRO A 71 -10.55 -17.68 -2.45
CA PRO A 71 -11.00 -18.67 -3.43
C PRO A 71 -12.48 -19.03 -3.29
N ASP A 72 -13.01 -19.04 -2.06
CA ASP A 72 -14.42 -19.27 -1.78
C ASP A 72 -15.30 -18.13 -2.30
N GLU A 73 -14.87 -16.87 -2.14
CA GLU A 73 -15.57 -15.70 -2.69
C GLU A 73 -15.53 -15.67 -4.21
N ALA A 74 -14.42 -16.13 -4.80
CA ALA A 74 -14.30 -16.26 -6.24
C ALA A 74 -15.22 -17.33 -6.81
N ASP A 75 -15.33 -18.49 -6.14
CA ASP A 75 -16.23 -19.56 -6.54
C ASP A 75 -17.69 -19.10 -6.45
N ALA A 76 -18.07 -18.41 -5.36
CA ALA A 76 -19.38 -17.78 -5.24
C ALA A 76 -19.64 -16.73 -6.35
N ALA A 77 -18.66 -15.89 -6.66
CA ALA A 77 -18.75 -14.92 -7.75
C ALA A 77 -18.91 -15.60 -9.11
N PHE A 78 -18.22 -16.73 -9.34
CA PHE A 78 -18.36 -17.53 -10.56
C PHE A 78 -19.73 -18.18 -10.69
N GLU A 79 -20.27 -18.73 -9.61
CA GLU A 79 -21.62 -19.31 -9.60
C GLU A 79 -22.67 -18.27 -9.95
N ARG A 80 -22.58 -17.08 -9.35
CA ARG A 80 -23.47 -15.95 -9.66
C ARG A 80 -23.33 -15.49 -11.10
N LEU A 81 -22.10 -15.29 -11.59
CA LEU A 81 -21.86 -14.93 -12.98
C LEU A 81 -22.39 -15.99 -13.95
N ALA A 82 -22.33 -17.27 -13.59
CA ALA A 82 -22.88 -18.36 -14.40
C ALA A 82 -24.41 -18.35 -14.47
N GLN A 83 -25.09 -17.84 -13.44
CA GLN A 83 -26.55 -17.66 -13.42
C GLN A 83 -26.98 -16.42 -14.20
N GLU A 84 -26.30 -15.28 -13.98
CA GLU A 84 -26.71 -13.98 -14.51
C GLU A 84 -26.16 -13.69 -15.92
N ALA A 85 -24.96 -14.17 -16.24
CA ALA A 85 -24.31 -13.99 -17.53
C ALA A 85 -23.57 -15.26 -18.03
N PRO A 86 -24.28 -16.37 -18.33
CA PRO A 86 -23.67 -17.66 -18.68
C PRO A 86 -22.62 -17.62 -19.81
N PRO A 87 -22.79 -16.83 -20.90
CA PRO A 87 -21.77 -16.73 -21.96
C PRO A 87 -20.47 -16.06 -21.50
N LEU A 88 -20.54 -15.12 -20.56
CA LEU A 88 -19.36 -14.47 -19.98
C LEU A 88 -18.66 -15.41 -18.99
N ALA A 89 -19.43 -16.05 -18.10
CA ALA A 89 -18.89 -17.04 -17.16
C ALA A 89 -18.12 -18.16 -17.85
N ARG A 90 -18.66 -18.70 -18.96
CA ARG A 90 -17.99 -19.78 -19.72
C ARG A 90 -16.66 -19.33 -20.32
N ARG A 91 -16.56 -18.07 -20.78
CA ARG A 91 -15.33 -17.50 -21.32
C ARG A 91 -14.31 -17.26 -20.21
N LEU A 92 -14.71 -16.57 -19.14
CA LEU A 92 -13.82 -16.28 -18.01
C LEU A 92 -13.34 -17.54 -17.30
N ARG A 93 -14.19 -18.57 -17.15
CA ARG A 93 -13.79 -19.85 -16.55
C ARG A 93 -12.61 -20.48 -17.28
N ARG A 94 -12.48 -20.34 -18.60
CA ARG A 94 -11.31 -20.87 -19.35
C ARG A 94 -10.01 -20.11 -19.07
N PHE A 95 -10.11 -18.82 -18.72
CA PHE A 95 -8.95 -18.00 -18.38
C PHE A 95 -8.57 -18.21 -16.91
N VAL A 96 -9.54 -18.11 -15.99
CA VAL A 96 -9.29 -18.23 -14.56
C VAL A 96 -8.97 -19.68 -14.14
N SER A 97 -9.50 -20.71 -14.81
CA SER A 97 -9.09 -22.10 -14.53
C SER A 97 -7.65 -22.42 -14.93
N LYS A 98 -7.06 -21.62 -15.83
CA LYS A 98 -5.64 -21.69 -16.18
C LYS A 98 -4.75 -20.86 -15.25
N CYS A 99 -5.35 -19.97 -14.46
CA CYS A 99 -4.69 -19.37 -13.32
C CYS A 99 -4.54 -20.43 -12.21
N THR A 100 -3.67 -21.42 -12.44
CA THR A 100 -3.16 -22.27 -11.37
C THR A 100 -2.21 -21.41 -10.57
N HIS A 101 -2.76 -20.66 -9.61
CA HIS A 101 -1.96 -19.89 -8.68
C HIS A 101 -1.17 -20.85 -7.81
N ARG A 102 0.05 -21.17 -8.23
CA ARG A 102 1.10 -21.39 -7.26
C ARG A 102 1.38 -20.00 -6.70
N THR A 103 0.88 -19.73 -5.50
CA THR A 103 1.47 -18.69 -4.66
C THR A 103 2.90 -19.12 -4.45
N ASN A 104 3.78 -18.64 -5.32
CA ASN A 104 5.18 -18.98 -5.26
C ASN A 104 5.73 -18.24 -4.06
N GLU A 105 5.90 -18.96 -2.96
CA GLU A 105 6.59 -18.44 -1.78
C GLU A 105 8.01 -18.04 -2.17
N PRO A 106 8.59 -17.03 -1.50
CA PRO A 106 10.00 -16.74 -1.67
C PRO A 106 10.83 -17.98 -1.35
N LEU A 107 11.93 -18.16 -2.07
CA LEU A 107 12.90 -19.21 -1.76
C LEU A 107 13.61 -18.87 -0.44
N GLY A 108 13.96 -19.92 0.30
CA GLY A 108 14.69 -19.82 1.57
C GLY A 108 13.80 -19.85 2.81
N ALA A 109 14.43 -20.10 3.95
CA ALA A 109 13.75 -20.11 5.24
C ALA A 109 13.43 -18.67 5.70
N ARG A 110 12.27 -18.49 6.35
CA ARG A 110 11.81 -17.21 6.87
C ARG A 110 12.25 -17.08 8.33
N GLU A 111 13.43 -16.51 8.55
CA GLU A 111 14.11 -16.47 9.86
C GLU A 111 14.34 -15.04 10.38
N VAL A 112 14.24 -14.02 9.53
CA VAL A 112 14.49 -12.63 9.92
C VAL A 112 13.24 -12.07 10.60
N PRO A 113 13.26 -11.75 11.91
CA PRO A 113 12.07 -11.31 12.62
C PRO A 113 11.55 -9.96 12.09
N ARG A 114 10.23 -9.84 12.03
CA ARG A 114 9.52 -8.60 11.71
C ARG A 114 8.20 -8.49 12.46
N LEU A 115 7.59 -7.32 12.36
CA LEU A 115 6.18 -7.12 12.70
C LEU A 115 5.40 -6.85 11.41
N GLU A 116 4.38 -7.63 11.14
CA GLU A 116 3.39 -7.34 10.09
C GLU A 116 2.44 -6.23 10.53
N LEU A 117 2.10 -5.32 9.62
CA LEU A 117 1.00 -4.38 9.81
C LEU A 117 -0.27 -5.02 9.28
N SER A 118 -1.03 -5.68 10.16
CA SER A 118 -2.08 -6.62 9.76
C SER A 118 -3.44 -5.95 9.54
N ALA A 119 -3.73 -4.84 10.23
CA ALA A 119 -5.01 -4.17 10.13
C ALA A 119 -4.93 -2.68 10.49
N LEU A 120 -5.93 -1.93 10.04
CA LEU A 120 -6.16 -0.53 10.38
C LEU A 120 -7.47 -0.38 11.14
N THR A 121 -7.42 0.26 12.32
CA THR A 121 -8.59 0.55 13.16
C THR A 121 -8.79 2.05 13.33
N ARG A 122 -10.02 2.48 13.63
CA ARG A 122 -10.30 3.89 13.96
C ARG A 122 -10.01 4.21 15.42
N ASP A 123 -10.21 3.23 16.29
CA ASP A 123 -10.01 3.40 17.71
C ASP A 123 -8.55 3.13 18.08
N PRO A 124 -7.97 3.95 18.98
CA PRO A 124 -6.63 3.71 19.49
C PRO A 124 -6.56 2.38 20.26
N PRO A 125 -5.39 1.73 20.30
CA PRO A 125 -5.21 0.58 21.15
C PRO A 125 -5.47 0.94 22.62
N PRO A 126 -6.02 0.01 23.43
CA PRO A 126 -6.41 0.28 24.82
C PRO A 126 -5.21 0.58 25.73
N ASP A 127 -4.01 0.14 25.37
CA ASP A 127 -2.75 0.46 26.06
C ASP A 127 -1.95 1.47 25.22
N ALA A 128 -1.93 2.72 25.67
CA ALA A 128 -1.22 3.83 25.02
C ALA A 128 0.05 4.26 25.78
N SER A 129 0.66 3.34 26.54
CA SER A 129 1.92 3.62 27.26
C SER A 129 3.07 4.04 26.35
N TRP A 130 2.99 3.72 25.05
CA TRP A 130 3.88 4.18 23.98
C TRP A 130 3.05 4.82 22.86
N PRO A 131 3.60 5.81 22.11
CA PRO A 131 2.95 6.33 20.91
C PRO A 131 2.50 5.18 20.01
N PRO A 132 1.19 5.03 19.77
CA PRO A 132 0.68 3.91 19.01
C PRO A 132 1.11 4.03 17.54
N ALA A 133 1.36 2.90 16.89
CA ALA A 133 1.57 2.88 15.45
C ALA A 133 0.29 3.39 14.75
N LYS A 134 0.40 4.39 13.87
CA LYS A 134 -0.76 4.96 13.18
C LYS A 134 -0.39 5.68 11.89
N PHE A 135 -1.37 5.85 11.02
CA PHE A 135 -1.31 6.73 9.85
C PHE A 135 -2.33 7.85 9.98
N GLY A 136 -1.95 9.04 9.54
CA GLY A 136 -2.72 10.27 9.70
C GLY A 136 -2.82 10.75 11.15
N GLY A 137 -3.78 11.63 11.42
CA GLY A 137 -3.94 12.27 12.73
C GLY A 137 -2.90 13.36 12.99
N LEU A 138 -2.57 13.56 14.27
CA LEU A 138 -1.43 14.38 14.71
C LEU A 138 -0.37 13.48 15.34
N PRO A 139 0.92 13.83 15.25
CA PRO A 139 1.99 13.04 15.87
C PRO A 139 1.86 12.99 17.40
N ASP A 140 2.00 11.81 17.98
CA ASP A 140 2.16 11.61 19.41
C ASP A 140 3.65 11.66 19.76
N TRP A 141 4.19 12.88 19.91
CA TRP A 141 5.63 13.11 20.04
C TRP A 141 6.25 12.47 21.29
N LEU A 142 7.36 11.76 21.10
CA LEU A 142 8.31 11.40 22.15
C LEU A 142 9.32 12.53 22.32
N GLY A 143 9.18 13.27 23.42
CA GLY A 143 10.01 14.45 23.69
C GLY A 143 9.55 15.68 22.89
N ASP A 144 10.51 16.55 22.57
CA ASP A 144 10.20 17.84 21.94
C ASP A 144 9.77 17.67 20.48
N PRO A 145 8.67 18.33 20.06
CA PRO A 145 8.23 18.35 18.67
C PRO A 145 9.29 18.90 17.72
N ALA A 146 9.46 18.24 16.58
CA ALA A 146 10.40 18.64 15.53
C ALA A 146 9.75 18.46 14.17
N TRP A 147 8.92 19.42 13.78
CA TRP A 147 8.12 19.34 12.55
C TRP A 147 8.97 19.75 11.34
N PRO A 148 9.24 18.85 10.36
CA PRO A 148 10.06 19.17 9.20
C PRO A 148 9.42 20.23 8.29
N VAL A 149 10.23 21.11 7.74
CA VAL A 149 9.82 22.12 6.75
C VAL A 149 10.52 21.88 5.42
N ALA A 150 9.81 22.10 4.32
CA ALA A 150 10.37 22.10 2.98
C ALA A 150 11.29 23.33 2.76
N SER A 151 12.00 23.37 1.63
CA SER A 151 12.89 24.48 1.25
C SER A 151 12.18 25.84 1.14
N ASP A 152 10.88 25.84 0.83
CA ASP A 152 10.04 27.03 0.80
C ASP A 152 9.50 27.46 2.19
N GLY A 153 9.91 26.76 3.26
CA GLY A 153 9.51 27.03 4.64
C GLY A 153 8.13 26.49 5.03
N ARG A 154 7.39 25.85 4.12
CA ARG A 154 6.09 25.24 4.46
C ARG A 154 6.31 23.95 5.25
N PRO A 155 5.52 23.70 6.31
CA PRO A 155 5.59 22.44 7.05
C PRO A 155 5.13 21.27 6.17
N LEU A 156 5.84 20.14 6.24
CA LEU A 156 5.41 18.91 5.60
C LEU A 156 4.12 18.35 6.26
N VAL A 157 3.43 17.46 5.55
CA VAL A 157 2.24 16.78 6.05
C VAL A 157 2.65 15.57 6.88
N PHE A 158 2.12 15.46 8.11
CA PHE A 158 2.28 14.27 8.91
C PHE A 158 1.52 13.10 8.26
N TYR A 159 2.27 12.07 7.88
CA TYR A 159 1.76 10.89 7.18
C TYR A 159 1.45 9.75 8.14
N GLY A 160 2.31 9.54 9.14
CA GLY A 160 2.11 8.50 10.14
C GLY A 160 3.30 8.37 11.09
N GLN A 161 3.17 7.47 12.04
CA GLN A 161 4.23 7.12 12.99
C GLN A 161 4.27 5.61 13.18
N LEU A 162 5.48 5.06 13.25
CA LEU A 162 5.72 3.63 13.43
C LEU A 162 6.83 3.43 14.45
N PRO A 163 6.74 2.42 15.33
CA PRO A 163 7.86 2.07 16.20
C PRO A 163 9.01 1.57 15.32
N VAL A 164 10.21 2.04 15.61
CA VAL A 164 11.43 1.59 14.97
C VAL A 164 12.36 1.09 16.07
N GLY A 165 12.85 -0.14 15.92
CA GLY A 165 13.61 -0.80 16.98
C GLY A 165 14.81 0.02 17.47
N GLY A 166 15.31 -0.33 18.66
CA GLY A 166 16.41 0.36 19.32
C GLY A 166 16.37 0.09 20.82
N ASP A 167 17.48 0.33 21.49
CA ASP A 167 17.54 0.39 22.95
C ASP A 167 18.14 1.75 23.34
N PRO A 168 17.35 2.70 23.89
CA PRO A 168 15.92 2.57 24.19
C PRO A 168 15.04 2.49 22.93
N PRO A 169 13.77 2.03 23.04
CA PRO A 169 12.80 2.01 21.95
C PRO A 169 12.61 3.40 21.31
N ARG A 170 12.36 3.43 20.00
CA ARG A 170 12.22 4.67 19.22
C ARG A 170 10.94 4.66 18.39
N THR A 171 10.49 5.86 18.01
CA THR A 171 9.38 6.07 17.08
C THR A 171 9.84 6.91 15.91
N ALA A 172 9.55 6.45 14.70
CA ALA A 172 9.70 7.23 13.48
C ALA A 172 8.40 7.98 13.19
N TYR A 173 8.50 9.28 12.94
CA TYR A 173 7.43 10.16 12.48
C TYR A 173 7.70 10.50 11.02
N ILE A 174 6.76 10.13 10.15
CA ILE A 174 6.90 10.18 8.70
C ILE A 174 6.16 11.41 8.19
N PHE A 175 6.86 12.20 7.38
CA PHE A 175 6.34 13.43 6.79
C PHE A 175 6.55 13.42 5.28
N ILE A 176 5.54 13.89 4.55
CA ILE A 176 5.61 14.03 3.09
C ILE A 176 5.10 15.40 2.67
N ASN A 177 5.59 15.91 1.55
CA ASN A 177 5.00 17.05 0.89
C ASN A 177 3.74 16.59 0.15
N SER A 178 2.63 17.29 0.38
CA SER A 178 1.33 16.96 -0.24
C SER A 178 1.15 17.51 -1.64
N SER A 179 2.11 18.27 -2.17
CA SER A 179 2.06 18.82 -3.52
C SER A 179 2.46 17.76 -4.53
N ASP A 180 1.67 17.59 -5.59
CA ASP A 180 1.94 16.58 -6.64
C ASP A 180 3.26 16.88 -7.39
N ASP A 181 3.66 18.16 -7.44
CA ASP A 181 4.94 18.59 -8.03
C ASP A 181 6.15 18.39 -7.11
N ALA A 182 5.95 17.95 -5.86
CA ALA A 182 7.05 17.80 -4.92
C ALA A 182 7.81 16.49 -5.15
N TRP A 183 9.11 16.63 -5.37
CA TRP A 183 10.03 15.51 -5.50
C TRP A 183 10.17 14.78 -4.16
N SER A 184 9.33 13.78 -3.90
CA SER A 184 9.23 13.08 -2.61
C SER A 184 9.63 11.60 -2.67
N PHE A 185 9.99 11.08 -3.84
CA PHE A 185 10.28 9.65 -4.05
C PHE A 185 11.71 9.26 -3.69
N GLU A 186 12.69 10.15 -3.88
CA GLU A 186 14.07 9.88 -3.52
C GLU A 186 14.30 9.90 -2.01
N ALA A 187 15.20 9.02 -1.58
CA ALA A 187 15.68 9.02 -0.21
C ALA A 187 16.33 10.37 0.16
N LEU A 188 15.90 10.97 1.27
CA LEU A 188 16.41 12.25 1.77
C LEU A 188 16.11 13.45 0.87
N SER A 189 15.09 13.37 0.01
CA SER A 189 14.65 14.53 -0.76
C SER A 189 14.02 15.61 0.14
N GLU A 190 13.86 16.81 -0.41
CA GLU A 190 13.16 17.92 0.26
C GLU A 190 11.63 17.73 0.35
N GLY A 191 11.11 16.73 -0.37
CA GLY A 191 9.70 16.37 -0.38
C GLY A 191 9.29 15.34 0.69
N ASN A 192 10.23 14.79 1.46
CA ASN A 192 9.93 13.84 2.53
C ASN A 192 10.86 14.02 3.73
N ALA A 193 10.45 13.53 4.90
CA ALA A 193 11.31 13.45 6.07
C ALA A 193 10.86 12.35 7.04
N VAL A 194 11.84 11.76 7.71
CA VAL A 194 11.60 10.89 8.87
C VAL A 194 12.31 11.50 10.08
N VAL A 195 11.54 11.81 11.11
CA VAL A 195 12.06 12.23 12.40
C VAL A 195 12.01 11.02 13.31
N VAL A 196 13.14 10.59 13.88
CA VAL A 196 13.16 9.49 14.86
C VAL A 196 13.37 10.07 16.25
N ARG A 197 12.56 9.61 17.21
CA ARG A 197 12.70 9.99 18.62
C ARG A 197 12.69 8.78 19.56
N PRO A 198 13.60 8.73 20.54
CA PRO A 198 14.84 9.52 20.62
C PRO A 198 15.77 9.23 19.42
N GLY A 199 16.55 10.22 18.99
CA GLY A 199 17.41 10.08 17.81
C GLY A 199 18.06 11.38 17.35
N GLY A 200 18.92 11.25 16.34
CA GLY A 200 19.66 12.33 15.69
C GLY A 200 18.77 13.35 14.98
N PRO A 201 19.37 14.45 14.49
CA PRO A 201 18.64 15.44 13.72
C PRO A 201 18.12 14.84 12.40
N PRO A 202 16.90 15.16 11.97
CA PRO A 202 16.44 14.81 10.64
C PRO A 202 17.24 15.58 9.57
N HIS A 203 17.19 15.12 8.32
CA HIS A 203 17.94 15.75 7.23
C HIS A 203 17.38 17.11 6.81
N LEU A 204 16.09 17.37 7.05
CA LEU A 204 15.48 18.68 6.83
C LEU A 204 15.47 19.53 8.09
N ALA A 205 15.43 20.85 7.90
CA ALA A 205 15.19 21.78 8.98
C ALA A 205 13.84 21.49 9.66
N THR A 206 13.78 21.71 10.97
CA THR A 206 12.56 21.52 11.77
C THR A 206 12.19 22.76 12.55
N ILE A 207 10.90 22.91 12.79
CA ILE A 207 10.35 23.90 13.72
C ILE A 207 9.75 23.18 14.95
N ALA A 208 9.86 23.80 16.11
CA ALA A 208 9.31 23.28 17.38
C ALA A 208 7.79 23.45 17.40
N LYS A 209 7.06 22.61 16.65
CA LYS A 209 5.61 22.72 16.45
C LYS A 209 4.94 21.40 16.78
N GLY A 210 4.05 21.40 17.78
CA GLY A 210 3.30 20.21 18.19
C GLY A 210 2.18 19.80 17.24
N THR A 211 1.66 20.71 16.41
CA THR A 211 0.54 20.47 15.50
C THR A 211 0.83 21.04 14.10
N GLY A 212 0.18 20.51 13.06
CA GLY A 212 0.46 20.94 11.71
C GLY A 212 -0.41 20.25 10.65
N PRO A 213 0.00 20.33 9.37
CA PRO A 213 -0.70 19.69 8.28
C PRO A 213 -0.81 18.16 8.47
N ARG A 214 -1.95 17.58 8.11
CA ARG A 214 -2.27 16.16 8.32
C ARG A 214 -3.02 15.57 7.12
N LEU A 215 -3.17 14.26 7.09
CA LEU A 215 -3.95 13.55 6.08
C LEU A 215 -5.46 13.80 6.22
N PHE A 216 -6.15 13.74 5.08
CA PHE A 216 -7.61 13.81 4.98
C PHE A 216 -8.09 12.74 4.00
N GLU A 217 -9.24 12.14 4.29
CA GLU A 217 -9.97 11.27 3.35
C GLU A 217 -11.18 12.02 2.79
N GLN A 218 -11.55 11.69 1.55
CA GLN A 218 -12.69 12.26 0.86
C GLN A 218 -13.92 11.38 1.12
N VAL A 219 -14.90 11.91 1.85
CA VAL A 219 -16.16 11.18 2.14
C VAL A 219 -17.26 11.76 1.28
N GLU A 220 -17.90 10.91 0.46
CA GLU A 220 -19.07 11.30 -0.32
C GLU A 220 -20.23 11.71 0.59
N GLU A 221 -20.89 12.81 0.27
CA GLU A 221 -22.10 13.26 0.97
C GLU A 221 -23.34 12.67 0.28
N PRO A 222 -24.00 11.65 0.85
CA PRO A 222 -25.08 10.92 0.16
C PRO A 222 -26.35 11.75 -0.06
N ASN A 223 -26.53 12.84 0.69
CA ASN A 223 -27.77 13.61 0.71
C ASN A 223 -27.74 14.89 -0.15
N ARG A 224 -26.81 15.00 -1.10
CA ARG A 224 -26.77 16.13 -2.04
C ARG A 224 -27.08 15.70 -3.46
N PHE A 225 -27.90 16.50 -4.15
CA PHE A 225 -28.18 16.35 -5.58
C PHE A 225 -26.93 16.42 -6.48
N VAL A 226 -25.84 17.01 -5.98
CA VAL A 226 -24.52 17.01 -6.61
C VAL A 226 -23.57 16.21 -5.72
N ARG A 227 -22.93 15.17 -6.29
CA ARG A 227 -21.87 14.43 -5.60
C ARG A 227 -20.77 15.40 -5.19
N ARG A 228 -20.68 15.69 -3.90
CA ARG A 228 -19.59 16.45 -3.31
C ARG A 228 -18.93 15.53 -2.29
N ALA A 229 -17.61 15.47 -2.35
CA ALA A 229 -16.83 14.89 -1.29
C ALA A 229 -16.46 15.99 -0.29
N ARG A 230 -16.49 15.64 1.00
CA ARG A 230 -15.99 16.50 2.07
C ARG A 230 -14.69 15.91 2.60
N PRO A 231 -13.62 16.71 2.74
CA PRO A 231 -12.43 16.26 3.43
C PRO A 231 -12.73 16.08 4.92
N VAL A 232 -12.45 14.90 5.45
CA VAL A 232 -12.45 14.60 6.89
C VAL A 232 -11.06 14.17 7.32
N PRO A 233 -10.62 14.51 8.54
CA PRO A 233 -9.32 14.07 9.03
C PRO A 233 -9.19 12.55 8.94
N TYR A 234 -8.11 12.08 8.33
CA TYR A 234 -7.78 10.67 8.30
C TYR A 234 -6.88 10.34 9.49
N GLU A 235 -7.25 9.33 10.27
CA GLU A 235 -6.44 8.77 11.35
C GLU A 235 -6.82 7.29 11.50
N ARG A 236 -5.82 6.40 11.44
CA ARG A 236 -5.99 4.95 11.59
C ARG A 236 -4.83 4.36 12.38
N PHE A 237 -5.16 3.58 13.41
CA PHE A 237 -4.19 2.88 14.24
C PHE A 237 -3.86 1.52 13.63
N VAL A 238 -2.62 1.10 13.80
CA VAL A 238 -2.09 -0.10 13.17
C VAL A 238 -2.05 -1.24 14.18
N SER A 239 -2.67 -2.36 13.82
CA SER A 239 -2.45 -3.63 14.52
C SER A 239 -1.18 -4.29 14.00
N VAL A 240 -0.35 -4.77 14.92
CA VAL A 240 0.90 -5.47 14.59
C VAL A 240 0.85 -6.92 15.04
N VAL A 241 1.36 -7.83 14.21
CA VAL A 241 1.56 -9.24 14.59
C VAL A 241 2.98 -9.69 14.26
N PRO A 242 3.59 -10.58 15.06
CA PRO A 242 4.91 -11.12 14.74
C PRO A 242 4.90 -11.88 13.41
N GLY A 243 5.97 -11.73 12.64
CA GLY A 243 6.20 -12.47 11.41
C GLY A 243 7.69 -12.66 11.14
N ALA A 244 8.02 -13.31 10.03
CA ALA A 244 9.39 -13.49 9.60
C ALA A 244 9.55 -13.36 8.09
N ASP A 245 10.70 -12.83 7.69
CA ASP A 245 11.14 -12.71 6.31
C ASP A 245 12.28 -13.68 5.99
N PRO A 246 12.49 -14.03 4.71
CA PRO A 246 13.75 -14.63 4.30
C PRO A 246 14.90 -13.64 4.51
N ALA A 247 16.12 -14.16 4.65
CA ALA A 247 17.33 -13.33 4.71
C ALA A 247 17.53 -12.48 3.45
N GLU A 248 17.11 -13.00 2.30
CA GLU A 248 17.11 -12.33 1.01
C GLU A 248 15.85 -12.74 0.23
N TRP A 249 15.22 -11.78 -0.45
CA TRP A 249 14.08 -12.07 -1.32
C TRP A 249 14.57 -12.67 -2.64
N SER A 250 14.48 -13.99 -2.72
CA SER A 250 14.71 -14.75 -3.95
C SER A 250 13.46 -15.51 -4.32
N TRP A 251 13.26 -15.75 -5.61
CA TRP A 251 12.03 -16.32 -6.14
C TRP A 251 12.37 -17.50 -7.06
N PRO A 252 11.49 -18.52 -7.17
CA PRO A 252 11.67 -19.58 -8.14
C PRO A 252 11.61 -19.03 -9.57
N ASP A 253 12.19 -19.77 -10.51
CA ASP A 253 12.08 -19.46 -11.94
C ASP A 253 10.59 -19.43 -12.34
N PHE A 254 10.18 -18.31 -12.91
CA PHE A 254 8.82 -18.07 -13.35
C PHE A 254 8.66 -18.46 -14.82
N GLY A 255 7.60 -19.22 -15.12
CA GLY A 255 7.09 -19.34 -16.48
C GLY A 255 6.50 -18.00 -16.95
N PRO A 256 6.22 -17.85 -18.26
CA PRO A 256 5.68 -16.61 -18.84
C PRO A 256 4.30 -16.19 -18.27
N ASP A 257 3.61 -17.12 -17.61
CA ASP A 257 2.30 -16.90 -16.98
C ASP A 257 2.37 -16.82 -15.44
N ASP A 258 3.57 -16.98 -14.84
CA ASP A 258 3.75 -16.93 -13.40
C ASP A 258 4.08 -15.50 -12.95
N PHE A 259 3.41 -15.05 -11.89
CA PHE A 259 3.65 -13.74 -11.28
C PHE A 259 4.16 -13.93 -9.86
N PRO A 260 5.33 -13.37 -9.49
CA PRO A 260 5.77 -13.33 -8.10
C PRO A 260 4.68 -12.67 -7.26
N ARG A 261 4.27 -13.36 -6.20
CA ARG A 261 3.27 -12.85 -5.25
C ARG A 261 3.88 -12.84 -3.87
N PRO A 262 4.17 -11.65 -3.33
CA PRO A 262 4.38 -11.51 -1.90
C PRO A 262 3.13 -12.04 -1.19
N SER A 263 3.35 -12.85 -0.16
CA SER A 263 2.29 -13.35 0.71
C SER A 263 1.64 -12.17 1.44
N HIS A 264 0.44 -12.39 1.98
CA HIS A 264 -0.17 -11.42 2.91
C HIS A 264 0.86 -11.07 4.00
N GLY A 265 1.05 -9.77 4.24
CA GLY A 265 1.98 -9.27 5.24
C GLY A 265 3.41 -8.96 4.77
N ASP A 266 3.83 -9.44 3.60
CA ASP A 266 5.17 -9.14 3.07
C ASP A 266 5.30 -7.68 2.63
N GLY A 267 4.15 -7.08 2.28
CA GLY A 267 4.03 -5.72 1.80
C GLY A 267 4.00 -4.65 2.88
N ASN A 268 3.44 -4.94 4.06
CA ASN A 268 3.25 -3.97 5.14
C ASN A 268 3.90 -4.49 6.43
N LYS A 269 5.03 -3.91 6.83
CA LYS A 269 5.83 -4.42 7.94
C LYS A 269 6.75 -3.38 8.59
N ILE A 270 7.20 -3.70 9.81
CA ILE A 270 8.30 -3.05 10.54
C ILE A 270 9.41 -4.09 10.74
N GLY A 271 10.65 -3.70 10.44
CA GLY A 271 11.81 -4.60 10.43
C GLY A 271 11.71 -5.67 9.34
N GLY A 272 12.53 -6.70 9.44
CA GLY A 272 12.64 -7.75 8.44
C GLY A 272 13.60 -7.40 7.30
N THR A 273 13.34 -7.98 6.13
CA THR A 273 14.16 -7.82 4.92
C THR A 273 13.39 -6.98 3.90
N PRO A 274 13.96 -5.90 3.33
CA PRO A 274 13.25 -5.05 2.38
C PRO A 274 12.90 -5.82 1.10
N LEU A 275 11.64 -5.77 0.70
CA LEU A 275 11.16 -6.27 -0.59
C LEU A 275 10.84 -5.07 -1.49
N PHE A 276 11.77 -4.74 -2.38
CA PHE A 276 11.64 -3.57 -3.26
C PHE A 276 10.75 -3.84 -4.47
N LEU A 277 10.00 -2.82 -4.88
CA LEU A 277 9.10 -2.87 -6.04
C LEU A 277 9.89 -2.73 -7.35
N GLN A 278 10.77 -1.73 -7.46
CA GLN A 278 11.53 -1.42 -8.68
C GLN A 278 13.00 -1.86 -8.61
N GLY A 279 13.37 -2.59 -7.56
CA GLY A 279 14.72 -3.06 -7.28
C GLY A 279 15.38 -2.33 -6.11
N PRO A 280 16.52 -2.84 -5.61
CA PRO A 280 17.15 -2.33 -4.41
C PRO A 280 17.54 -0.86 -4.51
N GLU A 281 17.04 -0.06 -3.58
CA GLU A 281 17.35 1.35 -3.47
C GLU A 281 17.53 1.71 -2.00
N TYR A 282 18.68 2.29 -1.67
CA TYR A 282 19.03 2.65 -0.30
C TYR A 282 19.34 4.13 -0.24
N PRO A 283 19.09 4.79 0.92
CA PRO A 283 19.53 6.16 1.09
C PRO A 283 21.04 6.29 0.93
N PRO A 284 21.54 7.44 0.44
CA PRO A 284 22.96 7.62 0.19
C PRO A 284 23.80 7.53 1.47
N GLY A 285 25.01 6.98 1.34
CA GLY A 285 25.95 6.76 2.43
C GLY A 285 25.75 5.43 3.16
N GLU A 286 26.55 5.20 4.20
CA GLU A 286 26.60 3.93 4.92
C GLU A 286 25.74 3.94 6.20
N GLY A 287 25.62 2.77 6.84
CA GLY A 287 24.99 2.61 8.16
C GLY A 287 23.46 2.58 8.18
N TRP A 288 22.80 2.62 7.02
CA TRP A 288 21.35 2.52 6.91
C TRP A 288 20.88 1.10 7.19
N ARG A 289 19.85 0.98 8.04
CA ARG A 289 19.12 -0.27 8.28
C ARG A 289 17.67 -0.09 7.87
N PHE A 290 17.11 -1.09 7.20
CA PHE A 290 15.69 -1.12 6.89
C PHE A 290 14.85 -1.09 8.17
N ALA A 291 13.83 -0.23 8.18
CA ALA A 291 13.01 0.01 9.37
C ALA A 291 11.55 -0.36 9.15
N PHE A 292 10.95 -0.04 8.01
CA PHE A 292 9.57 -0.37 7.70
C PHE A 292 9.29 -0.33 6.20
N LYS A 293 8.21 -1.00 5.78
CA LYS A 293 7.60 -0.90 4.44
C LYS A 293 6.08 -0.86 4.56
N PHE A 294 5.41 -0.08 3.73
CA PHE A 294 3.95 -0.14 3.60
C PHE A 294 3.48 0.39 2.24
N GLY A 295 2.31 -0.06 1.80
CA GLY A 295 1.63 0.50 0.62
C GLY A 295 1.00 1.86 0.92
N ALA A 296 1.17 2.82 0.01
CA ALA A 296 0.69 4.19 0.16
C ALA A 296 -0.85 4.27 0.28
N ALA A 297 -1.59 3.64 -0.64
CA ALA A 297 -3.04 3.52 -0.54
C ALA A 297 -3.50 2.91 0.78
N TRP A 298 -2.82 1.84 1.23
CA TRP A 298 -3.16 1.18 2.49
C TRP A 298 -2.99 2.14 3.67
N ALA A 299 -1.93 2.95 3.67
CA ALA A 299 -1.68 3.97 4.69
C ALA A 299 -2.57 5.23 4.58
N GLY A 300 -3.51 5.29 3.64
CA GLY A 300 -4.56 6.32 3.56
C GLY A 300 -4.31 7.43 2.56
N ARG A 301 -3.16 7.43 1.87
CA ARG A 301 -2.92 8.34 0.75
C ARG A 301 -2.00 7.69 -0.26
N GLU A 302 -2.56 7.40 -1.43
CA GLU A 302 -1.83 6.91 -2.59
C GLU A 302 -0.81 7.95 -3.10
N MET A 303 0.31 7.46 -3.62
CA MET A 303 1.42 8.27 -4.12
C MET A 303 1.85 7.71 -5.48
N GLY A 304 1.30 8.22 -6.58
CA GLY A 304 1.53 7.61 -7.89
C GLY A 304 0.64 6.39 -8.14
N ASP A 305 1.17 5.37 -8.81
CA ASP A 305 0.42 4.15 -9.17
C ASP A 305 0.86 2.95 -8.33
N GLY A 306 0.23 2.81 -7.14
CA GLY A 306 0.44 1.68 -6.24
C GLY A 306 1.75 1.77 -5.48
N ALA A 307 2.08 2.96 -4.96
CA ALA A 307 3.35 3.17 -4.31
C ALA A 307 3.60 2.28 -3.10
N GLU A 308 4.83 1.81 -3.03
CA GLU A 308 5.41 1.13 -1.89
C GLU A 308 6.41 2.07 -1.21
N CYS A 309 6.21 2.27 0.08
CA CYS A 309 6.97 3.21 0.90
C CYS A 309 7.97 2.46 1.75
N TYR A 310 9.18 3.00 1.91
CA TYR A 310 10.26 2.38 2.65
C TYR A 310 10.88 3.37 3.62
N GLY A 311 11.12 2.90 4.85
CA GLY A 311 11.81 3.63 5.89
C GLY A 311 13.15 3.01 6.22
N PHE A 312 14.14 3.87 6.45
CA PHE A 312 15.47 3.46 6.90
C PHE A 312 15.90 4.28 8.10
N VAL A 313 16.69 3.67 8.99
CA VAL A 313 17.24 4.34 10.18
C VAL A 313 18.72 4.03 10.34
N ARG A 314 19.48 5.02 10.80
CA ARG A 314 20.86 4.85 11.28
C ARG A 314 20.90 4.58 12.78
N GLU A 315 22.06 4.16 13.29
CA GLU A 315 22.28 3.92 14.71
C GLU A 315 22.05 5.19 15.57
N ASP A 316 22.48 6.34 15.07
CA ASP A 316 22.27 7.64 15.71
C ASP A 316 20.79 8.08 15.75
N GLY A 317 19.90 7.41 15.02
CA GLY A 317 18.50 7.77 14.90
C GLY A 317 18.21 8.78 13.79
N THR A 318 19.11 8.98 12.84
CA THR A 318 18.75 9.64 11.59
C THR A 318 17.81 8.73 10.79
N GLY A 319 16.71 9.27 10.27
CA GLY A 319 15.74 8.55 9.46
C GLY A 319 15.74 8.99 7.99
N ALA A 320 15.34 8.08 7.10
CA ALA A 320 15.12 8.37 5.68
C ALA A 320 13.82 7.70 5.20
N PHE A 321 13.18 8.33 4.22
CA PHE A 321 12.00 7.81 3.53
C PHE A 321 12.24 7.83 2.02
N LEU A 322 11.81 6.78 1.34
CA LEU A 322 11.72 6.74 -0.12
C LEU A 322 10.46 5.97 -0.50
N TRP A 323 9.97 6.15 -1.72
CA TRP A 323 8.88 5.35 -2.24
C TRP A 323 9.06 5.05 -3.73
N GLN A 324 8.53 3.91 -4.17
CA GLN A 324 8.59 3.42 -5.55
C GLN A 324 7.15 3.12 -6.00
N CYS A 325 6.81 3.40 -7.26
CA CYS A 325 5.50 3.05 -7.85
C CYS A 325 5.70 2.31 -9.19
N LEU A 326 4.61 1.92 -9.84
CA LEU A 326 4.64 1.33 -11.18
C LEU A 326 4.65 2.40 -12.29
#